data_AF-A0A452YFG3-F1
#
_entry.id   AF-A0A452YFG3-F1
#
_cell.length_a   1.000
_cell.length_b   1.000
_cell.length_c   1.000
_cell.angle_alpha   90.00
_cell.angle_beta   90.00
_cell.angle_gamma   90.00
#
_symmetry.space_group_name_H-M   'P 1'
#
loop_
_entity.id
_entity.type
_entity.pdbx_description
1 polymer ?
#
loop_
_entity_poly.entity_id
_entity_poly.type
_entity_poly.pdbx_seq_one_letter_code
_entity_poly.pdbx_strand_id
1 'polypeptide(L)'
;MIMEMHKLNTLCTYYPLLSCGLNLRMSLRNQFEMEEVKGEFIDGCHVLLSVASLTSSSLFDNLLKSIRQYGTINLLSALTSEAVKSVLDNQNEEETWGSDALDILLETWNVILGEACADKSPMSADGALAASNLFKIIVESHLKAAADSAFEDSDDAEYFHVSVSKRDEQLALYALIARAAADTTIPFLEQLFSERFARLSQRDVENDPTRTLEELYWLLLITSHVLTDSGEGETLLIPEALQAGFTNVVEVAQHPVVTLSWVYNKFFKAMSRPRN
;
A
#
# COMPACT_ATOMS: atom_id res chain seq x y z
N MET A 1 14.92 -18.97 -17.12
CA MET A 1 15.53 -17.62 -17.15
C MET A 1 15.24 -16.87 -18.45
N ILE A 2 15.60 -17.37 -19.65
CA ILE A 2 15.29 -16.68 -20.92
C ILE A 2 13.77 -16.61 -21.20
N MET A 3 13.03 -17.69 -20.91
CA MET A 3 11.58 -17.74 -21.05
C MET A 3 10.85 -16.80 -20.05
N GLU A 4 11.37 -16.69 -18.82
CA GLU A 4 10.87 -15.78 -17.79
C GLU A 4 11.14 -14.30 -18.13
N MET A 5 12.30 -14.00 -18.71
CA MET A 5 12.61 -12.65 -19.20
C MET A 5 11.73 -12.22 -20.38
N HIS A 6 11.27 -13.15 -21.21
CA HIS A 6 10.32 -12.83 -22.28
C HIS A 6 8.98 -12.40 -21.71
N LYS A 7 8.44 -13.13 -20.72
CA LYS A 7 7.19 -12.77 -20.02
C LYS A 7 7.27 -11.43 -19.27
N LEU A 8 8.40 -11.14 -18.62
CA LEU A 8 8.65 -9.84 -17.98
C LEU A 8 8.68 -8.69 -18.98
N ASN A 9 9.21 -8.93 -20.18
CA ASN A 9 9.20 -7.94 -21.26
C ASN A 9 7.77 -7.73 -21.80
N THR A 10 6.97 -8.79 -21.89
CA THR A 10 5.55 -8.74 -22.26
C THR A 10 4.76 -7.86 -21.29
N LEU A 11 4.87 -8.07 -19.98
CA LEU A 11 4.27 -7.20 -18.94
C LEU A 11 4.59 -5.71 -19.11
N CYS A 12 5.85 -5.38 -19.42
CA CYS A 12 6.27 -4.00 -19.66
C CYS A 12 5.64 -3.39 -20.93
N THR A 13 5.23 -4.22 -21.89
CA THR A 13 4.66 -3.78 -23.17
C THR A 13 3.15 -3.53 -23.06
N TYR A 14 2.45 -4.28 -22.20
CA TYR A 14 1.02 -4.11 -21.92
C TYR A 14 0.71 -3.05 -20.85
N TYR A 15 1.70 -2.64 -20.04
CA TYR A 15 1.55 -1.62 -19.01
C TYR A 15 0.86 -0.31 -19.48
N PRO A 16 1.21 0.29 -20.64
CA PRO A 16 0.53 1.49 -21.13
C PRO A 16 -0.92 1.23 -21.54
N LEU A 17 -1.24 0.01 -21.98
CA LEU A 17 -2.57 -0.38 -22.46
C LEU A 17 -3.54 -0.64 -21.32
N LEU A 18 -3.05 -1.13 -20.17
CA LEU A 18 -3.84 -1.34 -18.95
C LEU A 18 -4.08 -0.04 -18.16
N SER A 19 -3.11 0.90 -18.16
CA SER A 19 -3.23 2.20 -17.46
C SER A 19 -4.27 3.16 -18.09
N CYS A 20 -4.65 2.90 -19.34
CA CYS A 20 -5.68 3.66 -20.04
C CYS A 20 -7.00 2.93 -19.84
N GLY A 21 -7.80 3.34 -18.86
CA GLY A 21 -9.19 2.90 -18.67
C GLY A 21 -10.06 3.24 -19.89
N LEU A 22 -9.90 2.48 -20.98
CA LEU A 22 -10.56 2.71 -22.25
C LEU A 22 -11.97 2.13 -22.21
N ASN A 23 -12.86 3.01 -21.78
CA ASN A 23 -14.29 2.98 -21.99
C ASN A 23 -14.59 2.77 -23.49
N LEU A 24 -14.86 1.53 -23.92
CA LEU A 24 -15.32 1.22 -25.28
C LEU A 24 -16.33 0.08 -25.24
N ARG A 25 -17.59 0.43 -25.56
CA ARG A 25 -18.71 -0.50 -25.80
C ARG A 25 -18.23 -1.75 -26.55
N MET A 26 -18.22 -2.91 -25.88
CA MET A 26 -17.53 -4.09 -26.37
C MET A 26 -18.41 -4.97 -27.26
N SER A 27 -17.84 -5.40 -28.38
CA SER A 27 -18.23 -6.60 -29.13
C SER A 27 -17.58 -7.84 -28.49
N LEU A 28 -18.20 -9.01 -28.59
CA LEU A 28 -17.76 -10.31 -28.03
C LEU A 28 -16.27 -10.66 -28.30
N ARG A 29 -15.71 -10.20 -29.43
CA ARG A 29 -14.28 -10.41 -29.74
C ARG A 29 -13.34 -9.65 -28.81
N ASN A 30 -13.69 -8.41 -28.48
CA ASN A 30 -12.87 -7.58 -27.59
C ASN A 30 -12.94 -8.10 -26.15
N GLN A 31 -14.05 -8.74 -25.75
CA GLN A 31 -14.20 -9.32 -24.41
C GLN A 31 -13.25 -10.50 -24.20
N PHE A 32 -13.15 -11.38 -25.20
CA PHE A 32 -12.24 -12.52 -25.16
C PHE A 32 -10.77 -12.09 -25.14
N GLU A 33 -10.39 -11.10 -25.96
CA GLU A 33 -9.04 -10.52 -25.94
C GLU A 33 -8.71 -9.85 -24.59
N MET A 34 -9.70 -9.24 -23.92
CA MET A 34 -9.49 -8.65 -22.59
C MET A 34 -9.33 -9.69 -21.48
N GLU A 35 -10.04 -10.82 -21.54
CA GLU A 35 -9.84 -11.92 -20.58
C GLU A 35 -8.46 -12.57 -20.75
N GLU A 36 -7.99 -12.73 -21.98
CA GLU A 36 -6.65 -13.26 -22.29
C GLU A 36 -5.55 -12.32 -21.76
N VAL A 37 -5.67 -11.01 -22.01
CA VAL A 37 -4.71 -10.01 -21.50
C VAL A 37 -4.71 -9.94 -19.97
N LYS A 38 -5.87 -10.10 -19.31
CA LYS A 38 -5.95 -10.18 -17.84
C LYS A 38 -5.24 -11.43 -17.32
N GLY A 39 -5.44 -12.58 -17.95
CA GLY A 39 -4.74 -13.82 -17.60
C GLY A 39 -3.22 -13.70 -17.73
N GLU A 40 -2.74 -13.11 -18.84
CA GLU A 40 -1.30 -12.86 -19.05
C GLU A 40 -0.70 -11.94 -17.98
N PHE A 41 -1.47 -10.96 -17.50
CA PHE A 41 -1.03 -10.06 -16.43
C PHE A 41 -0.84 -10.79 -15.10
N ILE A 42 -1.81 -11.63 -14.71
CA ILE A 42 -1.74 -12.45 -13.49
C ILE A 42 -0.58 -13.44 -13.56
N ASP A 43 -0.41 -14.11 -14.69
CA ASP A 43 0.74 -14.98 -14.94
C ASP A 43 2.07 -14.22 -14.77
N GLY A 44 2.12 -12.99 -15.27
CA GLY A 44 3.28 -12.12 -15.09
C GLY A 44 3.55 -11.77 -13.62
N CYS A 45 2.51 -11.56 -12.80
CA CYS A 45 2.64 -11.34 -11.36
C CYS A 45 3.20 -12.60 -10.67
N HIS A 46 2.73 -13.79 -11.03
CA HIS A 46 3.27 -15.05 -10.49
C HIS A 46 4.73 -15.29 -10.88
N VAL A 47 5.14 -14.87 -12.09
CA VAL A 47 6.55 -14.90 -12.50
C VAL A 47 7.40 -13.99 -11.61
N LEU A 48 6.94 -12.75 -11.37
CA LEU A 48 7.63 -11.82 -10.46
C LEU A 48 7.79 -12.41 -9.06
N LEU A 49 6.71 -12.96 -8.49
CA LEU A 49 6.74 -13.62 -7.19
C LEU A 49 7.73 -14.79 -7.17
N SER A 50 7.66 -15.68 -8.16
CA SER A 50 8.54 -16.85 -8.25
C SER A 50 10.02 -16.43 -8.34
N VAL A 51 10.31 -15.38 -9.09
CA VAL A 51 11.67 -14.84 -9.22
C VAL A 51 12.13 -14.19 -7.91
N ALA A 52 11.26 -13.44 -7.23
CA ALA A 52 11.57 -12.86 -5.92
C ALA A 52 11.90 -13.95 -4.89
N SER A 53 11.13 -15.03 -4.84
CA SER A 53 11.34 -16.15 -3.90
C SER A 53 12.65 -16.92 -4.13
N LEU A 54 13.24 -16.82 -5.32
CA LEU A 54 14.47 -17.52 -5.69
C LEU A 54 15.71 -16.63 -5.69
N THR A 55 15.57 -15.33 -5.43
CA THR A 55 16.66 -14.35 -5.55
C THR A 55 16.79 -13.49 -4.30
N SER A 56 17.99 -12.94 -4.07
CA SER A 56 18.15 -11.88 -3.06
C SER A 56 17.51 -10.59 -3.57
N SER A 57 17.08 -9.71 -2.67
CA SER A 57 16.50 -8.40 -3.03
C SER A 57 17.38 -7.60 -4.00
N SER A 58 18.71 -7.62 -3.80
CA SER A 58 19.67 -6.98 -4.70
C SER A 58 19.71 -7.62 -6.09
N LEU A 59 19.64 -8.95 -6.18
CA LEU A 59 19.64 -9.66 -7.46
C LEU A 59 18.33 -9.43 -8.19
N PHE A 60 17.20 -9.50 -7.47
CA PHE A 60 15.87 -9.21 -7.97
C PHE A 60 15.83 -7.84 -8.67
N ASP A 61 16.26 -6.78 -7.98
CA ASP A 61 16.25 -5.42 -8.54
C ASP A 61 17.14 -5.28 -9.79
N ASN A 62 18.27 -5.98 -9.82
CA ASN A 62 19.23 -5.92 -10.93
C ASN A 62 18.78 -6.65 -12.21
N LEU A 63 17.78 -7.53 -12.17
CA LEU A 63 17.35 -8.31 -13.34
C LEU A 63 17.00 -7.41 -14.53
N LEU A 64 16.18 -6.37 -14.31
CA LEU A 64 15.81 -5.44 -15.36
C LEU A 64 16.85 -4.35 -15.61
N LYS A 65 17.72 -4.02 -14.66
CA LYS A 65 18.79 -3.01 -14.87
C LYS A 65 19.75 -3.38 -16.01
N SER A 66 19.85 -4.68 -16.33
CA SER A 66 20.63 -5.17 -17.47
C SER A 66 20.02 -4.85 -18.84
N ILE A 67 18.71 -4.56 -18.91
CA ILE A 67 17.94 -4.37 -20.16
C ILE A 67 17.22 -3.00 -20.20
N ARG A 68 17.05 -2.34 -19.05
CA ARG A 68 16.26 -1.12 -18.84
C ARG A 68 17.00 -0.14 -17.93
N GLN A 69 16.55 1.12 -17.94
CA GLN A 69 17.09 2.19 -17.08
C GLN A 69 16.60 2.09 -15.63
N TYR A 70 15.57 1.29 -15.36
CA TYR A 70 14.99 1.07 -14.04
C TYR A 70 15.14 -0.40 -13.65
N GLY A 71 15.23 -0.65 -12.33
CA GLY A 71 15.30 -2.00 -11.78
C GLY A 71 13.94 -2.66 -11.57
N THR A 72 13.95 -3.95 -11.31
CA THR A 72 12.73 -4.76 -11.19
C THR A 72 11.84 -4.29 -10.03
N ILE A 73 12.42 -3.71 -8.98
CA ILE A 73 11.64 -3.18 -7.85
C ILE A 73 10.78 -1.97 -8.26
N ASN A 74 11.23 -1.18 -9.24
CA ASN A 74 10.46 -0.06 -9.78
C ASN A 74 9.30 -0.54 -10.63
N LEU A 75 9.50 -1.63 -11.39
CA LEU A 75 8.40 -2.28 -12.11
C LEU A 75 7.37 -2.81 -11.13
N LEU A 76 7.81 -3.53 -10.09
CA LEU A 76 6.94 -4.03 -9.04
C LEU A 76 6.12 -2.90 -8.41
N SER A 77 6.77 -1.80 -8.02
CA SER A 77 6.11 -0.59 -7.50
C SER A 77 5.04 -0.02 -8.45
N ALA A 78 5.36 0.09 -9.74
CA ALA A 78 4.43 0.57 -10.75
C ALA A 78 3.23 -0.37 -10.94
N LEU A 79 3.45 -1.68 -10.98
CA LEU A 79 2.38 -2.67 -11.12
C LEU A 79 1.47 -2.72 -9.89
N THR A 80 2.05 -2.71 -8.68
CA THR A 80 1.28 -2.67 -7.44
C THR A 80 0.45 -1.39 -7.35
N SER A 81 1.00 -0.24 -7.76
CA SER A 81 0.27 1.04 -7.79
C SER A 81 -0.97 0.98 -8.68
N GLU A 82 -0.87 0.38 -9.87
CA GLU A 82 -2.00 0.25 -10.78
C GLU A 82 -3.02 -0.79 -10.29
N ALA A 83 -2.56 -1.90 -9.70
CA ALA A 83 -3.45 -2.89 -9.09
C ALA A 83 -4.27 -2.28 -7.93
N VAL A 84 -3.64 -1.49 -7.06
CA VAL A 84 -4.32 -0.77 -5.96
C VAL A 84 -5.39 0.17 -6.50
N LYS A 85 -5.06 1.03 -7.47
CA LYS A 85 -6.04 1.93 -8.08
C LYS A 85 -7.19 1.16 -8.72
N SER A 86 -6.89 0.08 -9.46
CA SER A 86 -7.90 -0.75 -10.10
C SER A 86 -8.84 -1.40 -9.09
N VAL A 87 -8.35 -1.90 -7.96
CA VAL A 87 -9.20 -2.47 -6.90
C VAL A 87 -10.09 -1.40 -6.28
N LEU A 88 -9.55 -0.21 -6.02
CA LEU A 88 -10.28 0.86 -5.34
C LEU A 88 -11.27 1.59 -6.26
N ASP A 89 -11.00 1.69 -7.56
CA ASP A 89 -11.91 2.30 -8.52
C ASP A 89 -13.11 1.38 -8.85
N ASN A 90 -13.01 0.07 -8.60
CA ASN A 90 -14.03 -0.93 -8.95
C ASN A 90 -14.59 -1.67 -7.71
N GLN A 91 -14.69 -1.01 -6.55
CA GLN A 91 -15.14 -1.65 -5.29
C GLN A 91 -16.54 -2.29 -5.36
N ASN A 92 -17.37 -1.84 -6.31
CA ASN A 92 -18.75 -2.29 -6.49
C ASN A 92 -18.92 -3.41 -7.53
N GLU A 93 -17.84 -3.85 -8.17
CA GLU A 93 -17.86 -4.96 -9.14
C GLU A 93 -17.45 -6.26 -8.43
N GLU A 94 -18.18 -7.37 -8.70
CA GLU A 94 -17.79 -8.69 -8.21
C GLU A 94 -16.39 -9.07 -8.74
N GLU A 95 -15.50 -9.41 -7.81
CA GLU A 95 -14.20 -10.07 -7.99
C GLU A 95 -13.43 -9.66 -9.27
N THR A 96 -12.69 -8.54 -9.16
CA THR A 96 -11.86 -8.05 -10.25
C THR A 96 -10.50 -8.75 -10.27
N TRP A 97 -9.92 -8.91 -11.46
CA TRP A 97 -8.52 -9.32 -11.67
C TRP A 97 -7.51 -8.47 -10.88
N GLY A 98 -7.90 -7.24 -10.52
CA GLY A 98 -7.10 -6.34 -9.69
C GLY A 98 -6.85 -6.91 -8.29
N SER A 99 -7.83 -7.61 -7.67
CA SER A 99 -7.65 -8.20 -6.34
C SER A 99 -6.60 -9.31 -6.38
N ASP A 100 -6.74 -10.26 -7.29
CA ASP A 100 -5.79 -11.39 -7.42
C ASP A 100 -4.38 -10.89 -7.72
N ALA A 101 -4.25 -9.93 -8.64
CA ALA A 101 -2.98 -9.32 -8.95
C ALA A 101 -2.37 -8.62 -7.73
N LEU A 102 -3.18 -7.86 -7.01
CA LEU A 102 -2.73 -7.11 -5.84
C LEU A 102 -2.23 -8.06 -4.76
N ASP A 103 -2.95 -9.15 -4.48
CA ASP A 103 -2.56 -10.16 -3.49
C ASP A 103 -1.20 -10.78 -3.85
N ILE A 104 -0.99 -11.16 -5.12
CA ILE A 104 0.29 -11.73 -5.60
C ILE A 104 1.43 -10.69 -5.53
N LEU A 105 1.16 -9.44 -5.91
CA LEU A 105 2.16 -8.38 -5.92
C LEU A 105 2.56 -7.97 -4.50
N LEU A 106 1.62 -7.92 -3.55
CA LEU A 106 1.91 -7.65 -2.15
C LEU A 106 2.67 -8.80 -1.49
N GLU A 107 2.36 -10.05 -1.85
CA GLU A 107 3.16 -11.19 -1.42
C GLU A 107 4.58 -11.12 -2.01
N THR A 108 4.74 -10.60 -3.22
CA THR A 108 6.08 -10.35 -3.80
C THR A 108 6.85 -9.32 -2.97
N TRP A 109 6.21 -8.24 -2.54
CA TRP A 109 6.81 -7.27 -1.61
C TRP A 109 7.16 -7.93 -0.26
N ASN A 110 6.28 -8.78 0.26
CA ASN A 110 6.52 -9.56 1.48
C ASN A 110 7.75 -10.45 1.35
N VAL A 111 7.96 -11.14 0.24
CA VAL A 111 9.15 -11.98 0.04
C VAL A 111 10.45 -11.15 -0.04
N ILE A 112 10.38 -9.99 -0.71
CA ILE A 112 11.54 -9.11 -0.91
C ILE A 112 11.94 -8.41 0.39
N LEU A 113 10.95 -7.95 1.16
CA LEU A 113 11.13 -7.14 2.37
C LEU A 113 11.09 -7.97 3.67
N GLY A 114 10.40 -9.10 3.65
CA GLY A 114 10.13 -9.97 4.78
C GLY A 114 11.33 -10.86 5.16
N GLU A 115 11.33 -11.17 6.46
CA GLU A 115 12.40 -11.78 7.26
C GLU A 115 13.83 -11.42 6.84
N ALA A 116 14.39 -10.55 7.66
CA ALA A 116 15.81 -10.37 7.89
C ALA A 116 16.45 -11.72 8.27
N CYS A 117 16.68 -12.58 7.29
CA CYS A 117 17.84 -13.44 7.36
C CYS A 117 19.02 -12.48 7.53
N ALA A 118 19.84 -12.64 8.58
CA ALA A 118 20.90 -11.72 8.99
C ALA A 118 21.92 -11.33 7.88
N ASP A 119 21.82 -11.97 6.71
CA ASP A 119 22.59 -11.74 5.49
C ASP A 119 21.91 -10.85 4.42
N LYS A 120 20.66 -10.41 4.59
CA LYS A 120 20.02 -9.51 3.61
C LYS A 120 20.52 -8.07 3.82
N SER A 121 21.30 -7.57 2.87
CA SER A 121 21.72 -6.17 2.81
C SER A 121 20.52 -5.22 2.90
N PRO A 122 20.64 -4.05 3.55
CA PRO A 122 19.58 -3.05 3.55
C PRO A 122 19.13 -2.74 2.13
N MET A 123 17.84 -2.44 1.97
CA MET A 123 17.26 -2.15 0.66
C MET A 123 18.03 -1.02 -0.03
N SER A 124 18.18 -1.11 -1.36
CA SER A 124 18.85 -0.08 -2.15
C SER A 124 18.12 1.26 -2.02
N ALA A 125 18.83 2.38 -2.23
CA ALA A 125 18.22 3.71 -2.22
C ALA A 125 17.09 3.83 -3.26
N ASP A 126 17.29 3.25 -4.45
CA ASP A 126 16.25 3.16 -5.49
C ASP A 126 15.02 2.38 -5.00
N GLY A 127 15.25 1.27 -4.28
CA GLY A 127 14.19 0.45 -3.71
C GLY A 127 13.41 1.18 -2.62
N ALA A 128 14.09 1.93 -1.75
CA ALA A 128 13.45 2.77 -0.73
C ALA A 128 12.62 3.87 -1.36
N LEU A 129 13.11 4.51 -2.43
CA LEU A 129 12.35 5.49 -3.18
C LEU A 129 11.11 4.87 -3.83
N ALA A 130 11.24 3.70 -4.45
CA ALA A 130 10.12 2.99 -5.07
C ALA A 130 9.06 2.57 -4.05
N ALA A 131 9.47 2.09 -2.87
CA ALA A 131 8.59 1.74 -1.76
C ALA A 131 7.87 2.97 -1.19
N SER A 132 8.59 4.08 -0.99
CA SER A 132 8.02 5.36 -0.54
C SER A 132 6.94 5.88 -1.49
N ASN A 133 7.23 5.90 -2.80
CA ASN A 133 6.28 6.37 -3.82
C ASN A 133 5.05 5.45 -3.90
N LEU A 134 5.24 4.13 -3.86
CA LEU A 134 4.14 3.18 -3.80
C LEU A 134 3.26 3.41 -2.56
N PHE A 135 3.87 3.56 -1.39
CA PHE A 135 3.13 3.78 -0.15
C PHE A 135 2.31 5.06 -0.19
N LYS A 136 2.83 6.15 -0.76
CA LYS A 136 2.07 7.39 -0.98
C LYS A 136 0.84 7.15 -1.87
N ILE A 137 1.02 6.45 -2.98
CA ILE A 137 -0.10 6.11 -3.89
C ILE A 137 -1.14 5.27 -3.16
N ILE A 138 -0.74 4.25 -2.41
CA ILE A 138 -1.64 3.40 -1.61
C ILE A 138 -2.49 4.28 -0.68
N VAL A 139 -1.83 5.12 0.13
CA VAL A 139 -2.52 5.97 1.11
C VAL A 139 -3.47 6.96 0.43
N GLU A 140 -3.02 7.64 -0.63
CA GLU A 140 -3.85 8.60 -1.36
C GLU A 140 -5.07 7.95 -2.02
N SER A 141 -4.89 6.77 -2.64
CA SER A 141 -5.98 6.04 -3.27
C SER A 141 -7.01 5.57 -2.25
N HIS A 142 -6.58 5.05 -1.09
CA HIS A 142 -7.51 4.65 -0.03
C HIS A 142 -8.20 5.82 0.64
N LEU A 143 -7.51 6.95 0.86
CA LEU A 143 -8.12 8.16 1.38
C LEU A 143 -9.22 8.67 0.45
N LYS A 144 -8.98 8.63 -0.87
CA LYS A 144 -9.99 8.95 -1.86
C LYS A 144 -11.17 7.98 -1.77
N ALA A 145 -10.92 6.66 -1.77
CA ALA A 145 -11.97 5.66 -1.68
C ALA A 145 -12.83 5.83 -0.41
N ALA A 146 -12.20 6.03 0.75
CA ALA A 146 -12.90 6.26 2.02
C ALA A 146 -13.76 7.54 1.99
N ALA A 147 -13.29 8.61 1.34
CA ALA A 147 -14.07 9.83 1.20
C ALA A 147 -15.24 9.68 0.21
N ASP A 148 -15.06 8.88 -0.84
CA ASP A 148 -16.07 8.63 -1.87
C ASP A 148 -17.18 7.70 -1.33
N SER A 149 -16.83 6.68 -0.54
CA SER A 149 -17.77 5.72 0.06
C SER A 149 -18.39 6.19 1.40
N ALA A 150 -18.05 7.40 1.87
CA ALA A 150 -18.39 7.86 3.22
C ALA A 150 -19.90 7.92 3.54
N PHE A 151 -20.75 7.86 2.51
CA PHE A 151 -22.21 7.91 2.63
C PHE A 151 -22.88 6.65 2.09
N GLU A 152 -22.10 5.60 1.81
CA GLU A 152 -22.61 4.31 1.35
C GLU A 152 -22.94 3.45 2.58
N ASP A 153 -24.21 3.11 2.76
CA ASP A 153 -24.66 2.19 3.81
C ASP A 153 -24.61 0.74 3.29
N SER A 154 -23.70 -0.08 3.79
CA SER A 154 -23.68 -1.54 3.51
C SER A 154 -24.24 -2.32 4.71
N ASP A 155 -25.44 -2.90 4.56
CA ASP A 155 -26.20 -3.55 5.64
C ASP A 155 -25.81 -5.03 5.95
N ASP A 156 -24.72 -5.56 5.36
CA ASP A 156 -24.36 -6.98 5.52
C ASP A 156 -23.28 -7.25 6.59
N ALA A 157 -23.71 -7.71 7.76
CA ALA A 157 -22.86 -7.99 8.91
C ALA A 157 -21.90 -9.20 8.73
N GLU A 158 -22.24 -10.18 7.90
CA GLU A 158 -21.36 -11.34 7.63
C GLU A 158 -20.25 -10.97 6.63
N TYR A 159 -20.56 -10.15 5.62
CA TYR A 159 -19.59 -9.52 4.73
C TYR A 159 -18.62 -8.61 5.48
N PHE A 160 -19.08 -7.95 6.55
CA PHE A 160 -18.26 -7.10 7.41
C PHE A 160 -17.09 -7.85 8.08
N HIS A 161 -17.27 -9.08 8.56
CA HIS A 161 -16.19 -9.80 9.24
C HIS A 161 -15.09 -10.29 8.27
N VAL A 162 -15.47 -10.89 7.14
CA VAL A 162 -14.52 -11.38 6.12
C VAL A 162 -13.73 -10.21 5.53
N SER A 163 -14.39 -9.08 5.29
CA SER A 163 -13.73 -7.86 4.79
C SER A 163 -12.78 -7.22 5.81
N VAL A 164 -13.04 -7.35 7.12
CA VAL A 164 -12.12 -6.86 8.17
C VAL A 164 -10.84 -7.69 8.21
N SER A 165 -10.92 -9.04 8.22
CA SER A 165 -9.72 -9.88 8.26
C SER A 165 -8.84 -9.71 7.01
N LYS A 166 -9.44 -9.71 5.81
CA LYS A 166 -8.70 -9.49 4.56
C LYS A 166 -8.03 -8.10 4.54
N ARG A 167 -8.73 -7.09 5.05
CA ARG A 167 -8.17 -5.72 5.17
C ARG A 167 -7.00 -5.67 6.15
N ASP A 168 -7.07 -6.37 7.27
CA ASP A 168 -5.98 -6.43 8.26
C ASP A 168 -4.69 -7.03 7.67
N GLU A 169 -4.79 -8.16 6.98
CA GLU A 169 -3.67 -8.80 6.27
C GLU A 169 -3.05 -7.85 5.23
N GLN A 170 -3.90 -7.15 4.47
CA GLN A 170 -3.45 -6.18 3.47
C GLN A 170 -2.75 -4.97 4.10
N LEU A 171 -3.29 -4.44 5.20
CA LEU A 171 -2.67 -3.32 5.93
C LEU A 171 -1.31 -3.70 6.53
N ALA A 172 -1.15 -4.95 6.97
CA ALA A 172 0.14 -5.47 7.42
C ALA A 172 1.19 -5.47 6.29
N LEU A 173 0.78 -5.88 5.08
CA LEU A 173 1.65 -5.84 3.89
C LEU A 173 2.00 -4.41 3.47
N TYR A 174 1.03 -3.48 3.50
CA TYR A 174 1.30 -2.06 3.26
C TYR A 174 2.23 -1.44 4.30
N ALA A 175 2.09 -1.83 5.57
CA ALA A 175 2.98 -1.38 6.63
C ALA A 175 4.43 -1.84 6.43
N LEU A 176 4.64 -3.06 5.94
CA LEU A 176 5.97 -3.55 5.58
C LEU A 176 6.62 -2.66 4.51
N ILE A 177 5.88 -2.29 3.47
CA ILE A 177 6.34 -1.37 2.41
C ILE A 177 6.67 0.00 3.00
N ALA A 178 5.82 0.53 3.89
CA ALA A 178 6.04 1.82 4.53
C ALA A 178 7.34 1.84 5.34
N ARG A 179 7.56 0.81 6.16
CA ARG A 179 8.73 0.66 7.04
C ARG A 179 10.03 0.54 6.25
N ALA A 180 9.97 -0.02 5.05
CA ALA A 180 11.11 -0.12 4.14
C ALA A 180 11.65 1.26 3.68
N ALA A 181 10.85 2.33 3.84
CA ALA A 181 11.23 3.73 3.58
C ALA A 181 10.76 4.66 4.72
N ALA A 182 10.93 4.22 5.97
CA ALA A 182 10.38 4.89 7.16
C ALA A 182 10.76 6.37 7.29
N ASP A 183 11.95 6.74 6.84
CA ASP A 183 12.47 8.11 6.84
C ASP A 183 11.60 9.09 6.04
N THR A 184 10.91 8.59 5.02
CA THR A 184 10.04 9.39 4.16
C THR A 184 8.56 9.15 4.40
N THR A 185 8.17 7.92 4.77
CA THR A 185 6.76 7.53 4.92
C THR A 185 6.16 7.96 6.27
N ILE A 186 6.95 7.95 7.36
CA ILE A 186 6.47 8.40 8.68
C ILE A 186 6.14 9.90 8.69
N PRO A 187 7.02 10.81 8.20
CA PRO A 187 6.67 12.23 8.09
C PRO A 187 5.45 12.48 7.18
N PHE A 188 5.28 11.68 6.13
CA PHE A 188 4.12 11.78 5.24
C PHE A 188 2.81 11.44 5.97
N LEU A 189 2.78 10.38 6.79
CA LEU A 189 1.62 10.05 7.62
C LEU A 189 1.33 11.14 8.65
N GLU A 190 2.35 11.71 9.29
CA GLU A 190 2.21 12.83 10.23
C GLU A 190 1.56 14.04 9.56
N GLN A 191 2.02 14.40 8.37
CA GLN A 191 1.46 15.50 7.58
C GLN A 191 -0.03 15.26 7.30
N LEU A 192 -0.39 14.08 6.76
CA LEU A 192 -1.78 13.77 6.42
C LEU A 192 -2.70 13.79 7.64
N PHE A 193 -2.25 13.23 8.77
CA PHE A 193 -2.99 13.29 10.02
C PHE A 193 -3.22 14.72 10.49
N SER A 194 -2.17 15.53 10.47
CA SER A 194 -2.23 16.93 10.91
C SER A 194 -3.19 17.74 10.04
N GLU A 195 -3.14 17.54 8.71
CA GLU A 195 -4.04 18.18 7.77
C GLU A 195 -5.51 17.81 8.01
N ARG A 196 -5.81 16.50 8.14
CA ARG A 196 -7.19 16.04 8.39
C ARG A 196 -7.71 16.47 9.75
N PHE A 197 -6.86 16.45 10.77
CA PHE A 197 -7.21 16.96 12.09
C PHE A 197 -7.50 18.46 12.09
N ALA A 198 -6.71 19.25 11.34
CA ALA A 198 -6.97 20.67 11.17
C ALA A 198 -8.31 20.93 10.47
N ARG A 199 -8.61 20.18 9.38
CA ARG A 199 -9.91 20.26 8.69
C ARG A 199 -11.07 19.93 9.63
N LEU A 200 -10.95 18.85 10.42
CA LEU A 200 -11.97 18.46 11.41
C LEU A 200 -12.15 19.53 12.51
N SER A 201 -11.07 20.20 12.91
CA SER A 201 -11.10 21.24 13.96
C SER A 201 -11.67 22.57 13.48
N GLN A 202 -11.61 22.84 12.18
CA GLN A 202 -12.08 24.08 11.56
C GLN A 202 -13.58 24.09 11.23
N ARG A 203 -14.38 23.19 11.84
CA ARG A 203 -15.83 23.01 11.59
C ARG A 203 -16.53 24.32 11.25
N ASP A 204 -16.76 24.52 9.96
CA ASP A 204 -17.80 25.41 9.49
C ASP A 204 -19.12 24.66 9.67
N VAL A 205 -20.16 25.33 10.19
CA VAL A 205 -21.43 24.69 10.58
C VAL A 205 -22.11 24.01 9.38
N GLU A 206 -21.71 24.35 8.15
CA GLU A 206 -22.23 23.80 6.89
C GLU A 206 -21.49 22.56 6.35
N ASN A 207 -20.29 22.22 6.82
CA ASN A 207 -19.54 21.08 6.26
C ASN A 207 -19.74 19.80 7.09
N ASP A 208 -20.34 18.79 6.46
CA ASP A 208 -20.48 17.45 7.02
C ASP A 208 -19.09 16.81 7.24
N PRO A 209 -18.71 16.46 8.49
CA PRO A 209 -17.40 15.91 8.79
C PRO A 209 -17.22 14.44 8.35
N THR A 210 -18.28 13.77 7.87
CA THR A 210 -18.29 12.32 7.63
C THR A 210 -17.13 11.87 6.74
N ARG A 211 -16.89 12.53 5.60
CA ARG A 211 -15.73 12.23 4.72
C ARG A 211 -14.40 12.33 5.45
N THR A 212 -14.18 13.41 6.19
CA THR A 212 -12.93 13.61 6.93
C THR A 212 -12.77 12.60 8.07
N LEU A 213 -13.87 12.13 8.66
CA LEU A 213 -13.85 11.08 9.67
C LEU A 213 -13.48 9.71 9.06
N GLU A 214 -14.01 9.36 7.89
CA GLU A 214 -13.63 8.14 7.17
C GLU A 214 -12.16 8.16 6.74
N GLU A 215 -11.68 9.29 6.20
CA GLU A 215 -10.26 9.48 5.90
C GLU A 215 -9.38 9.31 7.14
N LEU A 216 -9.79 9.90 8.27
CA LEU A 216 -9.07 9.76 9.55
C LEU A 216 -9.12 8.32 10.05
N TYR A 217 -10.25 7.64 9.96
CA TYR A 217 -10.40 6.24 10.34
C TYR A 217 -9.42 5.35 9.57
N TRP A 218 -9.35 5.51 8.24
CA TRP A 218 -8.42 4.73 7.44
C TRP A 218 -6.94 5.05 7.78
N LEU A 219 -6.61 6.34 7.96
CA LEU A 219 -5.28 6.75 8.42
C LEU A 219 -4.92 6.14 9.78
N LEU A 220 -5.89 6.02 10.70
CA LEU A 220 -5.70 5.38 12.00
C LEU A 220 -5.31 3.91 11.81
N LEU A 221 -6.03 3.18 10.97
CA LEU A 221 -5.75 1.77 10.69
C LEU A 221 -4.34 1.59 10.15
N ILE A 222 -3.99 2.22 9.03
CA ILE A 222 -2.67 2.00 8.40
C ILE A 222 -1.53 2.46 9.32
N THR A 223 -1.69 3.56 10.04
CA THR A 223 -0.63 4.06 10.93
C THR A 223 -0.41 3.13 12.11
N SER A 224 -1.47 2.50 12.62
CA SER A 224 -1.33 1.49 13.67
C SER A 224 -0.48 0.32 13.17
N HIS A 225 -0.80 -0.24 12.00
CA HIS A 225 0.02 -1.29 11.40
C HIS A 225 1.44 -0.83 11.12
N VAL A 226 1.69 0.41 10.71
CA VAL A 226 3.05 0.90 10.47
C VAL A 226 3.86 0.95 11.77
N LEU A 227 3.24 1.37 12.88
CA LEU A 227 3.92 1.66 14.14
C LEU A 227 4.10 0.46 15.06
N THR A 228 3.33 -0.62 14.89
CA THR A 228 3.37 -1.79 15.78
C THR A 228 3.52 -3.09 15.02
N ASP A 229 4.33 -4.02 15.50
CA ASP A 229 4.34 -5.39 14.96
C ASP A 229 3.07 -6.15 15.32
N SER A 230 2.70 -7.12 14.47
CA SER A 230 1.57 -8.01 14.70
C SER A 230 1.87 -8.91 15.92
N GLY A 231 1.13 -8.71 17.02
CA GLY A 231 1.29 -9.51 18.24
C GLY A 231 -0.06 -10.03 18.72
N GLU A 232 -0.52 -11.17 18.21
CA GLU A 232 -1.66 -11.85 18.80
C GLU A 232 -1.27 -12.43 20.16
N GLY A 233 -1.74 -11.81 21.24
CA GLY A 233 -1.55 -12.29 22.61
C GLY A 233 -0.19 -11.95 23.25
N GLU A 234 0.66 -11.19 22.56
CA GLU A 234 1.97 -10.75 23.05
C GLU A 234 2.05 -9.23 23.25
N THR A 235 3.11 -8.75 23.91
CA THR A 235 3.34 -7.32 24.05
C THR A 235 3.76 -6.75 22.70
N LEU A 236 2.98 -5.80 22.16
CA LEU A 236 3.31 -5.11 20.90
C LEU A 236 4.70 -4.47 21.01
N LEU A 237 5.60 -4.85 20.10
CA LEU A 237 6.94 -4.30 20.00
C LEU A 237 6.99 -3.22 18.92
N ILE A 238 7.98 -2.32 19.07
CA ILE A 238 8.30 -1.34 18.03
C ILE A 238 9.03 -2.08 16.90
N PRO A 239 8.58 -1.98 15.65
CA PRO A 239 9.22 -2.64 14.51
C PRO A 239 10.71 -2.28 14.40
N GLU A 240 11.56 -3.28 14.14
CA GLU A 240 13.02 -3.11 14.04
C GLU A 240 13.42 -2.02 13.03
N ALA A 241 12.71 -1.94 11.90
CA ALA A 241 12.92 -0.93 10.88
C ALA A 241 12.80 0.50 11.42
N LEU A 242 11.87 0.74 12.36
CA LEU A 242 11.70 2.04 13.01
C LEU A 242 12.79 2.31 14.05
N GLN A 243 13.27 1.27 14.73
CA GLN A 243 14.39 1.41 15.67
C GLN A 243 15.71 1.73 14.93
N ALA A 244 15.95 1.09 13.80
CA ALA A 244 17.16 1.28 12.99
C ALA A 244 17.13 2.60 12.18
N GLY A 245 15.96 2.98 11.67
CA GLY A 245 15.81 4.10 10.73
C GLY A 245 16.05 5.50 11.31
N PHE A 246 15.98 5.66 12.63
CA PHE A 246 16.06 6.98 13.30
C PHE A 246 17.17 7.10 14.34
N THR A 247 18.21 6.26 14.25
CA THR A 247 19.36 6.26 15.19
C THR A 247 20.09 7.61 15.31
N ASN A 248 19.97 8.47 14.30
CA ASN A 248 20.58 9.81 14.28
C ASN A 248 19.75 10.90 15.00
N VAL A 249 18.51 10.60 15.42
CA VAL A 249 17.64 11.56 16.11
C VAL A 249 17.84 11.44 17.61
N VAL A 250 18.66 12.33 18.18
CA VAL A 250 19.03 12.31 19.60
C VAL A 250 17.92 12.90 20.49
N GLU A 251 17.15 13.86 19.97
CA GLU A 251 16.08 14.50 20.73
C GLU A 251 14.76 13.75 20.56
N VAL A 252 14.27 13.15 21.65
CA VAL A 252 13.03 12.35 21.67
C VAL A 252 11.82 13.13 21.12
N ALA A 253 11.74 14.43 21.37
CA ALA A 253 10.66 15.30 20.90
C ALA A 253 10.69 15.56 19.38
N GLN A 254 11.82 15.29 18.71
CA GLN A 254 11.97 15.41 17.26
C GLN A 254 11.88 14.04 16.55
N HIS A 255 11.77 12.95 17.30
CA HIS A 255 11.69 11.61 16.74
C HIS A 255 10.36 11.45 15.99
N PRO A 256 10.35 11.13 14.67
CA PRO A 256 9.12 11.13 13.87
C PRO A 256 8.04 10.18 14.39
N VAL A 257 8.44 8.99 14.86
CA VAL A 257 7.54 8.03 15.53
C VAL A 257 6.87 8.61 16.79
N VAL A 258 7.63 9.36 17.59
CA VAL A 258 7.12 9.99 18.83
C VAL A 258 6.17 11.13 18.48
N THR A 259 6.54 11.95 17.49
CA THR A 259 5.70 13.06 17.00
C THR A 259 4.37 12.55 16.46
N LEU A 260 4.39 11.51 15.62
CA LEU A 260 3.18 10.87 15.10
C LEU A 260 2.31 10.29 16.22
N SER A 261 2.92 9.63 17.21
CA SER A 261 2.21 9.11 18.40
C SER A 261 1.55 10.23 19.21
N TRP A 262 2.18 11.41 19.30
CA TRP A 262 1.61 12.57 19.97
C TRP A 262 0.42 13.16 19.23
N VAL A 263 0.49 13.27 17.90
CA VAL A 263 -0.63 13.70 17.06
C VAL A 263 -1.84 12.77 17.27
N TYR A 264 -1.58 11.47 17.31
CA TYR A 264 -2.57 10.43 17.61
C TYR A 264 -3.24 10.62 18.98
N ASN A 265 -2.44 10.77 20.04
CA ASN A 265 -2.94 10.99 21.40
C ASN A 265 -3.75 12.29 21.51
N LYS A 266 -3.29 13.35 20.84
CA LYS A 266 -4.00 14.63 20.78
C LYS A 266 -5.36 14.49 20.10
N PHE A 267 -5.44 13.73 19.01
CA PHE A 267 -6.70 13.42 18.32
C PHE A 267 -7.68 12.70 19.25
N PHE A 268 -7.26 11.59 19.89
CA PHE A 268 -8.13 10.86 20.82
C PHE A 268 -8.62 11.73 21.96
N LYS A 269 -7.74 12.53 22.58
CA LYS A 269 -8.13 13.48 23.64
C LYS A 269 -9.13 14.51 23.16
N ALA A 270 -9.04 14.98 21.91
CA ALA A 270 -10.02 15.91 21.35
C ALA A 270 -11.39 15.25 21.15
N MET A 271 -11.41 13.99 20.71
CA MET A 271 -12.63 13.22 20.47
C MET A 271 -13.33 12.77 21.77
N SER A 272 -12.57 12.48 22.84
CA SER A 272 -13.13 12.03 24.13
C SER A 272 -13.63 13.17 25.02
N ARG A 273 -13.44 14.45 24.65
CA ARG A 273 -13.98 15.57 25.42
C ARG A 273 -15.51 15.61 25.26
N PRO A 274 -16.28 15.66 26.36
CA PRO A 274 -17.72 15.81 26.28
C PRO A 274 -18.06 17.10 25.53
N ARG A 275 -18.96 17.00 24.55
CA ARG A 275 -19.56 18.18 23.92
C ARG A 275 -20.47 18.83 24.97
N ASN A 276 -19.99 19.89 25.60
CA ASN A 276 -20.82 20.76 26.45
C ASN A 276 -21.74 21.62 25.58
#